data_AF-A0A2J6X4X2-F1
#
_entry.id   AF-A0A2J6X4X2-F1
#
_cell.length_a   1.000
_cell.length_b   1.000
_cell.length_c   1.000
_cell.angle_alpha   90.00
_cell.angle_beta   90.00
_cell.angle_gamma   90.00
#
_symmetry.space_group_name_H-M   'P 1'
#
loop_
_entity.id
_entity.type
_entity.pdbx_description
1 polymer ?
#
loop_
_entity_poly.entity_id
_entity_poly.type
_entity_poly.pdbx_seq_one_letter_code
_entity_poly.pdbx_strand_id
1 'polypeptide(L)' 'MAKALVLFSGGIDSQLACLILMKQGIEVVPIFFETYFFKGEKVKRFAEEIGLKLRIEDISEEHLKIVQNPP' A
#
# COMPACT_ATOMS: atom_id res chain seq x y z
N MET A 1 9.20 20.63 1.28
CA MET A 1 9.42 19.33 0.62
C MET A 1 8.08 18.59 0.63
N ALA A 2 7.61 18.10 -0.52
CA ALA A 2 6.31 17.43 -0.59
C ALA A 2 6.40 15.99 -0.06
N LYS A 3 5.33 15.52 0.59
CA LYS A 3 5.16 14.15 1.07
C LYS A 3 3.91 13.55 0.44
N ALA A 4 3.97 12.29 0.04
CA ALA A 4 2.85 11.56 -0.57
C ALA A 4 2.59 10.26 0.18
N LEU A 5 1.32 10.00 0.49
CA LEU A 5 0.83 8.68 0.87
C LEU A 5 0.39 7.96 -0.42
N VAL A 6 0.87 6.74 -0.64
CA VAL A 6 0.56 5.97 -1.87
C VAL A 6 -0.11 4.66 -1.50
N LEU A 7 -1.31 4.41 -2.04
CA LEU A 7 -1.95 3.09 -1.94
C LEU A 7 -1.12 2.08 -2.73
N PHE A 8 -0.47 1.18 -2.00
CA PHE A 8 0.54 0.28 -2.53
C PHE A 8 -0.01 -1.15 -2.56
N SER A 9 -0.73 -1.51 -3.62
CA SER A 9 -1.39 -2.83 -3.75
C SER A 9 -0.42 -3.98 -4.00
N GLY A 10 0.83 -3.68 -4.38
CA GLY A 10 1.83 -4.64 -4.84
C GLY A 10 1.76 -4.93 -6.34
N GLY A 11 0.76 -4.38 -7.06
CA GLY A 11 0.73 -4.38 -8.52
C GLY A 11 1.78 -3.44 -9.13
N ILE A 12 2.17 -3.69 -10.38
CA ILE A 12 3.22 -2.93 -11.08
C ILE A 12 2.91 -1.41 -11.13
N ASP A 13 1.65 -1.03 -11.28
CA ASP A 13 1.24 0.38 -11.36
C ASP A 13 1.52 1.13 -10.04
N SER A 14 1.18 0.51 -8.91
CA SER A 14 1.43 1.11 -7.59
C SER A 14 2.92 1.24 -7.27
N GLN A 15 3.73 0.28 -7.73
CA GLN A 15 5.19 0.32 -7.62
C GLN A 15 5.79 1.43 -8.49
N LEU A 16 5.33 1.53 -9.74
CA LEU A 16 5.76 2.56 -10.67
C LEU A 16 5.38 3.97 -10.18
N ALA A 17 4.19 4.13 -9.60
CA ALA A 17 3.77 5.40 -9.00
C ALA A 17 4.74 5.86 -7.88
N CYS A 18 5.12 4.95 -6.98
CA CYS A 18 6.13 5.24 -5.96
C CYS A 18 7.46 5.69 -6.58
N LEU A 19 7.99 4.94 -7.55
CA LEU A 19 9.26 5.24 -8.21
C LEU A 19 9.25 6.59 -8.94
N ILE A 20 8.15 6.91 -9.64
CA ILE A 20 8.00 8.20 -10.33
C ILE A 20 8.01 9.36 -9.33
N LEU A 21 7.28 9.26 -8.23
CA LEU A 21 7.23 10.30 -7.19
C LEU A 21 8.60 10.47 -6.50
N MET A 22 9.28 9.37 -6.18
CA MET A 22 10.64 9.41 -5.63
C MET A 22 11.62 10.11 -6.59
N LYS A 23 11.54 9.82 -7.90
CA LYS A 23 12.36 10.48 -8.93
C LYS A 23 12.13 11.98 -9.02
N GLN A 24 10.94 12.46 -8.63
CA GLN A 24 10.61 13.88 -8.54
C GLN A 24 11.06 14.54 -7.22
N GLY A 25 11.74 13.80 -6.34
CA GLY A 25 12.19 14.30 -5.04
C GLY A 25 11.09 14.37 -3.98
N ILE A 26 9.97 13.67 -4.19
CA ILE A 26 8.87 13.58 -3.23
C ILE A 26 9.17 12.44 -2.25
N GLU A 27 8.98 12.70 -0.96
CA GLU A 27 9.05 11.65 0.06
C GLU A 27 7.77 10.80 0.00
N VAL A 28 7.94 9.49 -0.20
CA VAL A 28 6.84 8.56 -0.43
C VAL A 28 6.67 7.64 0.78
N VAL A 29 5.44 7.56 1.29
CA VAL A 29 5.02 6.61 2.32
C VAL A 29 4.00 5.65 1.72
N PRO A 30 4.40 4.43 1.32
CA PRO A 30 3.46 3.44 0.81
C PRO A 30 2.63 2.85 1.96
N ILE A 31 1.33 2.70 1.71
CA ILE A 31 0.37 2.09 2.63
C ILE A 31 -0.36 0.92 1.94
N PHE A 32 -0.48 -0.20 2.64
CA PHE A 32 -1.29 -1.34 2.22
C PHE A 32 -2.36 -1.61 3.27
N PHE A 33 -3.61 -1.77 2.81
CA PHE A 33 -4.72 -2.15 3.68
C PHE A 33 -4.89 -3.67 3.63
N GLU A 34 -4.56 -4.32 4.73
CA GLU A 34 -4.73 -5.75 4.88
C GLU A 34 -6.20 -6.07 5.22
N THR A 35 -6.69 -7.16 4.63
CA THR A 35 -8.01 -7.71 4.92
C THR A 35 -7.91 -9.23 5.11
N TYR A 36 -9.02 -9.90 5.41
CA TYR A 36 -9.08 -11.36 5.32
C TYR A 36 -8.84 -11.92 3.91
N PHE A 37 -9.04 -11.11 2.86
CA PHE A 37 -8.87 -11.52 1.47
C PHE A 37 -7.49 -11.17 0.88
N PHE A 38 -6.83 -10.14 1.43
CA PHE A 38 -5.59 -9.60 0.90
C PHE A 38 -4.57 -9.42 2.02
N LYS A 39 -3.48 -10.19 1.98
CA LYS A 39 -2.40 -10.18 2.96
C LYS A 39 -1.17 -9.43 2.48
N GLY A 40 -0.52 -8.69 3.37
CA GLY A 40 0.56 -7.76 3.04
C GLY A 40 1.95 -8.38 2.90
N GLU A 41 2.14 -9.67 3.20
CA GLU A 41 3.47 -10.31 3.30
C GLU A 41 4.28 -10.23 2.00
N LYS A 42 3.65 -10.55 0.86
CA LYS A 42 4.28 -10.44 -0.46
C LYS A 42 4.50 -8.99 -0.86
N VAL A 43 3.55 -8.12 -0.54
CA VAL A 43 3.57 -6.69 -0.86
C VAL A 43 4.70 -5.98 -0.12
N LYS A 44 4.97 -6.38 1.13
CA LYS A 44 6.10 -5.87 1.92
C LYS A 44 7.44 -6.10 1.22
N ARG A 45 7.66 -7.28 0.64
CA ARG A 45 8.89 -7.59 -0.12
C ARG A 45 9.06 -6.66 -1.32
N PHE A 46 7.99 -6.39 -2.06
CA PHE A 46 8.03 -5.47 -3.21
C PHE A 46 8.36 -4.03 -2.80
N ALA A 47 7.85 -3.56 -1.67
CA ALA A 47 8.23 -2.24 -1.16
C ALA A 47 9.71 -2.18 -0.76
N GLU A 48 10.22 -3.23 -0.11
CA GLU A 48 11.63 -3.35 0.27
C GLU A 48 12.56 -3.38 -0.96
N GLU A 49 12.17 -4.08 -2.04
CA GLU A 49 12.91 -4.14 -3.31
C GLU A 49 13.09 -2.75 -3.97
N ILE A 50 12.14 -1.84 -3.79
CA ILE A 50 12.23 -0.44 -4.28
C ILE A 50 12.73 0.54 -3.22
N GLY A 51 13.25 0.04 -2.09
CA GLY A 51 13.86 0.86 -1.04
C GLY A 51 12.86 1.62 -0.15
N LEU A 52 11.61 1.15 -0.07
CA LEU A 52 10.57 1.78 0.74
C LEU A 52 10.15 0.89 1.92
N LYS A 53 9.79 1.54 3.04
CA LYS A 53 9.19 0.86 4.20
C LYS A 53 7.67 0.89 4.06
N LEU A 54 7.06 -0.28 3.84
CA LEU A 54 5.61 -0.42 3.77
C LEU A 54 4.95 -0.22 5.13
N ARG A 55 3.94 0.65 5.18
CA ARG A 55 2.97 0.71 6.28
C ARG A 55 1.82 -0.24 5.97
N ILE A 56 1.55 -1.17 6.88
CA ILE A 56 0.41 -2.10 6.77
C ILE A 56 -0.62 -1.69 7.81
N GLU A 57 -1.85 -1.47 7.36
CA GLU A 57 -3.00 -1.22 8.23
C GLU A 57 -3.98 -2.38 8.08
N ASP A 58 -4.24 -3.10 9.16
CA ASP A 58 -5.23 -4.18 9.18
C ASP A 58 -6.63 -3.58 9.32
N ILE A 59 -7.46 -3.77 8.31
CA ILE A 59 -8.87 -3.36 8.26
C ILE A 59 -9.79 -4.59 8.09
N SER A 60 -9.31 -5.79 8.46
CA SER A 60 -10.00 -7.05 8.21
C SER A 60 -11.41 -7.08 8.79
N GLU A 61 -11.57 -6.61 10.02
CA GLU A 61 -12.86 -6.58 10.73
C GLU A 61 -13.84 -5.58 10.10
N GLU A 62 -13.39 -4.36 9.80
CA GLU A 62 -14.19 -3.33 9.15
C GLU A 62 -14.61 -3.74 7.74
N HIS A 63 -13.68 -4.27 6.96
CA HIS A 63 -13.93 -4.75 5.62
C HIS A 63 -14.90 -5.94 5.63
N LEU A 64 -14.79 -6.87 6.59
CA LEU A 64 -15.71 -8.00 6.70
C LEU A 64 -17.16 -7.56 6.96
N LYS A 65 -17.38 -6.55 7.81
CA LYS A 65 -18.71 -5.99 8.06
C LYS A 65 -19.36 -5.47 6.78
N ILE A 66 -18.59 -4.80 5.92
CA ILE A 66 -19.06 -4.29 4.62
C ILE A 66 -19.39 -5.44 3.67
N VAL A 67 -18.56 -6.48 3.63
CA VAL A 67 -18.81 -7.65 2.76
C VAL A 67 -20.07 -8.42 3.21
N GLN A 68 -20.31 -8.53 4.52
CA GLN A 68 -21.48 -9.21 5.07
C GLN A 68 -22.79 -8.44 4.86
N ASN A 69 -22.74 -7.11 4.93
CA ASN A 69 -23.90 -6.25 4.75
C ASN A 69 -23.50 -4.97 3.98
N PRO A 70 -23.39 -5.06 2.64
CA PRO A 70 -23.00 -3.92 1.83
C PRO A 70 -24.07 -2.82 1.87
N PRO A 71 -23.68 -1.55 1.72
CA PRO A 71 -24.60 -0.41 1.66
C PRO A 71 -25.48 -0.44 0.40
#